data_AF-A0A7V1HTD0-F1
#
_entry.id   AF-A0A7V1HTD0-F1
#
_cell.length_a   1.000
_cell.length_b   1.000
_cell.length_c   1.000
_cell.angle_alpha   90.00
_cell.angle_beta   90.00
_cell.angle_gamma   90.00
#
_symmetry.space_group_name_H-M   'P 1'
#
loop_
_entity.id
_entity.type
_entity.pdbx_description
1 polymer ?
#
loop_
_entity_poly.entity_id
_entity_poly.type
_entity_poly.pdbx_seq_one_letter_code
_entity_poly.pdbx_strand_id
1 'polypeptide(L)'
;MNIEAEPFVEPLHLPRCHFLFNGLGAGNIGDEAMFAGFNTIFKMEPGSTIEVFDSEAHILQTLPGEYEYLTWTETASCDDAIRKADLVLLVGDTLISELHGIHWPLVPIGARVSRARELGKRVHGIAIGVDFLHRKDARMVFATNHSYLSDWTTRSEFCREALLDLHVEEKNIKVAADLAWLCPVRRPQQVKTDPDSRRDSRGMIAINIVGEEWAFDEQRLSETASALDRVSEEMNVKIMFICNETRSDPAYDHHTSTRVA
;
A
#
# COMPACT_ATOMS: atom_id res chain seq x y z
N MET A 1 16.74 -17.70 22.33
CA MET A 1 17.01 -18.40 21.07
C MET A 1 16.77 -17.40 19.94
N ASN A 2 17.82 -16.86 19.31
CA ASN A 2 17.70 -15.99 18.15
C ASN A 2 17.42 -16.87 16.93
N ILE A 3 16.18 -16.86 16.47
CA ILE A 3 15.84 -17.38 15.15
C ILE A 3 16.09 -16.19 14.24
N GLU A 4 17.31 -16.09 13.71
CA GLU A 4 17.52 -15.33 12.48
C GLU A 4 16.76 -16.11 11.42
N ALA A 5 15.66 -15.55 10.92
CA ALA A 5 15.00 -16.11 9.76
C ALA A 5 15.98 -15.93 8.61
N GLU A 6 16.63 -17.02 8.20
CA GLU A 6 17.37 -17.02 6.95
C GLU A 6 16.41 -16.59 5.82
N PRO A 7 16.85 -15.69 4.92
CA PRO A 7 15.99 -15.25 3.82
C PRO A 7 15.56 -16.48 3.02
N PHE A 8 14.25 -16.57 2.78
CA PHE A 8 13.60 -17.76 2.21
C PHE A 8 14.09 -18.07 0.77
N VAL A 9 14.71 -17.08 0.10
CA VAL A 9 15.29 -17.14 -1.26
C VAL A 9 16.41 -16.08 -1.34
N GLU A 10 17.51 -16.35 -2.06
CA GLU A 10 18.46 -15.28 -2.42
C GLU A 10 17.74 -14.21 -3.26
N PRO A 11 17.90 -12.91 -2.95
CA PRO A 11 17.24 -11.85 -3.70
C PRO A 11 17.63 -11.86 -5.18
N LEU A 12 16.64 -11.73 -6.05
CA LEU A 12 16.84 -11.52 -7.46
C LEU A 12 17.37 -10.11 -7.71
N HIS A 13 18.49 -10.02 -8.40
CA HIS A 13 19.08 -8.73 -8.76
C HIS A 13 18.33 -8.13 -9.95
N LEU A 14 17.80 -6.93 -9.75
CA LEU A 14 17.21 -6.11 -10.81
C LEU A 14 18.23 -5.08 -11.28
N PRO A 15 18.22 -4.70 -12.58
CA PRO A 15 19.07 -3.62 -13.09
C PRO A 15 18.63 -2.28 -12.47
N ARG A 16 19.20 -1.16 -12.93
CA ARG A 16 18.78 0.16 -12.47
C ARG A 16 17.29 0.39 -12.71
N CYS A 17 16.53 0.51 -11.63
CA CYS A 17 15.08 0.67 -11.67
C CYS A 17 14.65 2.09 -11.34
N HIS A 18 13.48 2.46 -11.84
CA HIS A 18 12.70 3.58 -11.33
C HIS A 18 11.32 3.08 -10.90
N PHE A 19 11.00 3.26 -9.62
CA PHE A 19 9.70 2.94 -9.03
C PHE A 19 8.79 4.15 -9.11
N LEU A 20 7.69 4.00 -9.84
CA LEU A 20 6.62 5.00 -9.87
C LEU A 20 5.89 5.01 -8.52
N PHE A 21 5.35 6.17 -8.18
CA PHE A 21 4.70 6.39 -6.91
C PHE A 21 3.52 5.42 -6.69
N ASN A 22 3.39 4.92 -5.46
CA ASN A 22 2.38 3.93 -5.08
C ASN A 22 1.80 4.18 -3.66
N GLY A 23 2.02 5.34 -3.07
CA GLY A 23 1.64 5.64 -1.68
C GLY A 23 2.77 5.56 -0.65
N LEU A 24 3.94 5.00 -0.99
CA LEU A 24 5.08 4.91 -0.07
C LEU A 24 5.46 6.28 0.52
N GLY A 25 5.64 6.33 1.84
CA GLY A 25 5.97 7.55 2.57
C GLY A 25 4.75 8.43 2.89
N ALA A 26 3.54 8.07 2.47
CA ALA A 26 2.31 8.78 2.82
C ALA A 26 1.79 8.41 4.22
N GLY A 27 2.43 7.47 4.92
CA GLY A 27 2.07 7.04 6.27
C GLY A 27 1.01 5.93 6.34
N ASN A 28 0.67 5.27 5.23
CA ASN A 28 -0.11 4.03 5.25
C ASN A 28 0.83 2.83 5.48
N ILE A 29 0.59 2.08 6.57
CA ILE A 29 1.46 0.97 6.98
C ILE A 29 1.40 -0.19 5.98
N GLY A 30 0.27 -0.36 5.28
CA GLY A 30 0.11 -1.35 4.23
C GLY A 30 1.06 -1.11 3.05
N ASP A 31 1.15 0.13 2.57
CA ASP A 31 2.02 0.51 1.43
C ASP A 31 3.50 0.30 1.78
N GLU A 32 3.87 0.65 3.01
CA GLU A 32 5.21 0.44 3.56
C GLU A 32 5.54 -1.06 3.68
N ALA A 33 4.59 -1.87 4.13
CA ALA A 33 4.73 -3.32 4.21
C ALA A 33 4.89 -3.98 2.83
N MET A 34 4.18 -3.48 1.81
CA MET A 34 4.33 -3.93 0.42
C MET A 34 5.73 -3.68 -0.10
N PHE A 35 6.27 -2.48 0.14
CA PHE A 35 7.64 -2.15 -0.28
C PHE A 35 8.70 -2.95 0.50
N ALA A 36 8.50 -3.14 1.81
CA ALA A 36 9.37 -3.99 2.61
C ALA A 36 9.38 -5.45 2.10
N GLY A 37 8.20 -5.99 1.77
CA GLY A 37 8.05 -7.31 1.16
C GLY A 37 8.72 -7.41 -0.20
N PHE A 38 8.57 -6.40 -1.07
CA PHE A 38 9.26 -6.35 -2.37
C PHE A 38 10.78 -6.54 -2.22
N ASN A 39 11.40 -5.82 -1.28
CA ASN A 39 12.86 -5.86 -1.06
C ASN A 39 13.36 -7.20 -0.49
N THR A 40 12.48 -8.09 -0.06
CA THR A 40 12.88 -9.46 0.32
C THR A 40 13.11 -10.36 -0.88
N ILE A 41 12.41 -10.10 -1.99
CA ILE A 41 12.52 -10.89 -3.23
C ILE A 41 13.53 -10.25 -4.16
N PHE A 42 13.52 -8.92 -4.26
CA PHE A 42 14.28 -8.20 -5.26
C PHE A 42 15.29 -7.26 -4.61
N LYS A 43 16.49 -7.22 -5.17
CA LYS A 43 17.50 -6.22 -4.86
C LYS A 43 17.79 -5.40 -6.11
N MET A 44 17.45 -4.12 -6.08
CA MET A 44 17.72 -3.20 -7.19
C MET A 44 19.19 -2.75 -7.16
N GLU A 45 19.73 -2.38 -8.32
CA GLU A 45 21.07 -1.78 -8.38
C GLU A 45 21.14 -0.45 -7.59
N PRO A 46 22.29 -0.16 -6.93
CA PRO A 46 22.51 1.13 -6.29
C PRO A 46 22.27 2.31 -7.25
N GLY A 47 21.61 3.37 -6.77
CA GLY A 47 21.19 4.50 -7.61
C GLY A 47 19.93 4.23 -8.44
N SER A 48 19.22 3.14 -8.15
CA SER A 48 17.79 3.03 -8.46
C SER A 48 17.00 4.06 -7.67
N THR A 49 15.87 4.48 -8.22
CA THR A 49 15.09 5.63 -7.73
C THR A 49 13.67 5.20 -7.41
N ILE A 50 13.07 5.81 -6.39
CA ILE A 50 11.73 5.47 -5.91
C ILE A 50 10.96 6.76 -5.66
N GLU A 51 9.83 6.94 -6.35
CA GLU A 51 8.93 8.04 -6.04
C GLU A 51 8.19 7.77 -4.73
N VAL A 52 8.21 8.74 -3.83
CA VAL A 52 7.60 8.71 -2.49
C VAL A 52 6.73 9.93 -2.27
N PHE A 53 5.84 9.87 -1.29
CA PHE A 53 4.97 10.99 -0.95
C PHE A 53 5.78 12.22 -0.49
N ASP A 54 6.76 11.98 0.38
CA ASP A 54 7.69 12.96 0.93
C ASP A 54 9.06 12.30 1.09
N SER A 55 10.11 12.85 0.46
CA SER A 55 11.48 12.34 0.54
C SER A 55 12.10 12.48 1.94
N GLU A 56 11.49 13.26 2.82
CA GLU A 56 11.91 13.43 4.22
C GLU A 56 11.08 12.57 5.19
N ALA A 57 10.17 11.72 4.68
CA ALA A 57 9.33 10.87 5.52
C ALA A 57 10.18 9.95 6.41
N HIS A 58 9.88 9.93 7.71
CA HIS A 58 10.67 9.21 8.72
C HIS A 58 10.81 7.70 8.40
N ILE A 59 9.80 7.08 7.78
CA ILE A 59 9.86 5.66 7.38
C ILE A 59 11.04 5.36 6.45
N LEU A 60 11.45 6.31 5.61
CA LEU A 60 12.53 6.11 4.63
C LEU A 60 13.88 5.85 5.31
N GLN A 61 14.09 6.34 6.53
CA GLN A 61 15.27 6.05 7.34
C GLN A 61 15.39 4.56 7.71
N THR A 62 14.30 3.81 7.59
CA THR A 62 14.26 2.36 7.86
C THR A 62 14.45 1.51 6.60
N LEU A 63 14.46 2.15 5.42
CA LEU A 63 14.58 1.51 4.11
C LEU A 63 16.04 1.54 3.61
N PRO A 64 16.39 0.78 2.55
CA PRO A 64 17.75 0.74 2.04
C PRO A 64 18.27 2.11 1.55
N GLY A 65 19.32 2.63 2.20
CA GLY A 65 19.94 3.91 1.85
C GLY A 65 20.76 3.92 0.55
N GLU A 66 20.82 2.79 -0.17
CA GLU A 66 21.46 2.69 -1.50
C GLU A 66 20.54 3.12 -2.65
N TYR A 67 19.26 3.40 -2.34
CA TYR A 67 18.27 3.93 -3.27
C TYR A 67 18.05 5.43 -3.06
N GLU A 68 17.66 6.11 -4.13
CA GLU A 68 17.31 7.52 -4.10
C GLU A 68 15.79 7.67 -4.02
N TYR A 69 15.31 8.40 -3.00
CA TYR A 69 13.89 8.64 -2.78
C TYR A 69 13.53 10.04 -3.29
N LEU A 70 12.62 10.09 -4.25
CA LEU A 70 12.21 11.31 -4.92
C LEU A 70 10.78 11.65 -4.54
N THR A 71 10.52 12.89 -4.12
CA THR A 71 9.14 13.33 -3.91
C THR A 71 8.38 13.27 -5.23
N TRP A 72 7.26 12.54 -5.30
CA TRP A 72 6.55 12.23 -6.56
C TRP A 72 6.02 13.46 -7.30
N THR A 73 5.83 14.58 -6.59
CA THR A 73 5.43 15.86 -7.17
C THR A 73 6.60 16.62 -7.82
N GLU A 74 7.85 16.22 -7.57
CA GLU A 74 9.05 16.75 -8.23
C GLU A 74 9.22 16.14 -9.63
N THR A 75 8.28 16.48 -10.51
CA THR A 75 8.14 15.86 -11.83
C THR A 75 9.41 15.93 -12.69
N ALA A 76 10.21 16.98 -12.60
CA ALA A 76 11.46 17.10 -13.36
C ALA A 76 12.51 16.06 -12.94
N SER A 77 12.69 15.88 -11.63
CA SER A 77 13.60 14.87 -11.06
C SER A 77 13.13 13.47 -11.41
N CYS A 78 11.83 13.21 -11.25
CA CYS A 78 11.24 11.91 -11.56
C CYS A 78 11.34 11.59 -13.06
N ASP A 79 11.12 12.56 -13.96
CA ASP A 79 11.27 12.38 -15.40
C ASP A 79 12.72 12.05 -15.80
N ASP A 80 13.71 12.70 -15.18
CA ASP A 80 15.12 12.39 -15.39
C ASP A 80 15.47 10.97 -14.91
N ALA A 81 14.95 10.58 -13.76
CA ALA A 81 15.08 9.24 -13.21
C ALA A 81 14.46 8.17 -14.14
N ILE A 82 13.24 8.40 -14.64
CA ILE A 82 12.58 7.53 -15.63
C ILE A 82 13.49 7.33 -16.86
N ARG A 83 14.05 8.40 -17.43
CA ARG A 83 14.90 8.31 -18.63
C ARG A 83 16.15 7.44 -18.39
N LYS A 84 16.74 7.57 -17.21
CA LYS A 84 17.99 6.88 -16.81
C LYS A 84 17.78 5.42 -16.39
N ALA A 85 16.57 5.02 -16.03
CA ALA A 85 16.28 3.67 -15.59
C ALA A 85 16.28 2.66 -16.74
N ASP A 86 16.80 1.46 -16.50
CA ASP A 86 16.70 0.32 -17.43
C ASP A 86 15.30 -0.32 -17.36
N LEU A 87 14.66 -0.22 -16.19
CA LEU A 87 13.34 -0.79 -15.90
C LEU A 87 12.48 0.22 -15.13
N VAL A 88 11.21 0.38 -15.52
CA VAL A 88 10.24 1.19 -14.77
C VAL A 88 9.17 0.28 -14.19
N LEU A 89 8.93 0.42 -12.89
CA LEU A 89 8.07 -0.47 -12.12
C LEU A 89 6.97 0.31 -11.43
N LEU A 90 5.77 -0.26 -11.43
CA LEU A 90 4.66 0.12 -10.56
C LEU A 90 4.43 -1.07 -9.62
N VAL A 91 4.47 -0.86 -8.30
CA VAL A 91 4.56 -1.98 -7.35
C VAL A 91 3.53 -1.85 -6.24
N GLY A 92 2.81 -2.94 -5.97
CA GLY A 92 1.93 -3.09 -4.82
C GLY A 92 0.68 -2.22 -4.84
N ASP A 93 0.05 -2.16 -3.66
CA ASP A 93 -1.15 -1.38 -3.31
C ASP A 93 -2.34 -1.53 -4.28
N THR A 94 -3.42 -0.76 -4.10
CA THR A 94 -4.68 -0.80 -4.84
C THR A 94 -4.74 0.36 -5.83
N LEU A 95 -3.83 0.35 -6.79
CA LEU A 95 -3.57 1.51 -7.65
C LEU A 95 -4.59 1.70 -8.78
N ILE A 96 -5.40 0.67 -9.06
CA ILE A 96 -6.51 0.73 -10.00
C ILE A 96 -7.82 0.61 -9.21
N SER A 97 -8.29 1.71 -8.66
CA SER A 97 -9.53 1.78 -7.91
C SER A 97 -10.24 3.11 -8.15
N GLU A 98 -11.58 3.11 -8.02
CA GLU A 98 -12.41 4.31 -7.99
C GLU A 98 -13.11 4.51 -6.63
N LEU A 99 -12.64 3.81 -5.59
CA LEU A 99 -13.23 3.85 -4.24
C LEU A 99 -13.28 5.29 -3.68
N HIS A 100 -12.22 6.07 -3.87
CA HIS A 100 -12.13 7.48 -3.46
C HIS A 100 -12.43 8.45 -4.63
N GLY A 101 -13.20 7.98 -5.62
CA GLY A 101 -13.41 8.67 -6.88
C GLY A 101 -12.26 8.48 -7.87
N ILE A 102 -12.30 9.17 -9.02
CA ILE A 102 -11.29 8.99 -10.08
C ILE A 102 -10.00 9.76 -9.81
N HIS A 103 -10.05 10.78 -8.94
CA HIS A 103 -8.92 11.68 -8.69
C HIS A 103 -7.86 11.07 -7.77
N TRP A 104 -8.16 9.97 -7.10
CA TRP A 104 -7.20 9.21 -6.32
C TRP A 104 -7.62 7.74 -6.18
N PRO A 105 -6.71 6.76 -6.36
CA PRO A 105 -5.34 6.92 -6.89
C PRO A 105 -5.31 6.97 -8.44
N LEU A 106 -6.44 6.66 -9.11
CA LEU A 106 -6.46 6.30 -10.52
C LEU A 106 -5.85 7.34 -11.48
N VAL A 107 -6.24 8.62 -11.38
CA VAL A 107 -5.73 9.68 -12.26
C VAL A 107 -4.25 10.01 -12.02
N PRO A 108 -3.80 10.31 -10.78
CA PRO A 108 -2.39 10.63 -10.51
C PRO A 108 -1.44 9.52 -10.90
N ILE A 109 -1.75 8.27 -10.55
CA ILE A 109 -0.90 7.12 -10.90
C ILE A 109 -0.90 6.90 -12.42
N GLY A 110 -2.07 7.01 -13.07
CA GLY A 110 -2.17 6.93 -14.52
C GLY A 110 -1.31 7.97 -15.22
N ALA A 111 -1.26 9.20 -14.70
CA ALA A 111 -0.40 10.23 -15.26
C ALA A 111 1.09 9.86 -15.20
N ARG A 112 1.56 9.21 -14.12
CA ARG A 112 2.95 8.72 -14.02
C ARG A 112 3.23 7.61 -15.03
N VAL A 113 2.30 6.67 -15.22
CA VAL A 113 2.41 5.60 -16.22
C VAL A 113 2.46 6.17 -17.64
N SER A 114 1.53 7.07 -17.98
CA SER A 114 1.52 7.77 -19.27
C SER A 114 2.81 8.53 -19.51
N ARG A 115 3.33 9.19 -18.48
CA ARG A 115 4.59 9.92 -18.58
C ARG A 115 5.78 9.01 -18.88
N ALA A 116 5.87 7.86 -18.20
CA ALA A 116 6.91 6.87 -18.48
C ALA A 116 6.85 6.39 -19.94
N ARG A 117 5.64 6.17 -20.47
CA ARG A 117 5.43 5.81 -21.88
C ARG A 117 5.87 6.92 -22.83
N GLU A 118 5.52 8.18 -22.58
CA GLU A 118 5.95 9.34 -23.38
C GLU A 118 7.47 9.45 -23.45
N LEU A 119 8.16 9.06 -22.38
CA LEU A 119 9.61 9.00 -22.28
C LEU A 119 10.22 7.72 -22.91
N GLY A 120 9.40 6.91 -23.58
CA GLY A 120 9.83 5.70 -24.30
C GLY A 120 10.11 4.50 -23.39
N LYS A 121 9.65 4.54 -22.13
CA LYS A 121 9.84 3.43 -21.18
C LYS A 121 8.60 2.55 -21.11
N ARG A 122 8.84 1.26 -20.90
CA ARG A 122 7.80 0.28 -20.54
C ARG A 122 7.66 0.25 -19.03
N VAL A 123 6.43 0.13 -18.56
CA VAL A 123 6.09 -0.01 -17.14
C VAL A 123 5.60 -1.43 -16.90
N HIS A 124 6.10 -2.07 -15.85
CA HIS A 124 5.63 -3.38 -15.40
C HIS A 124 4.95 -3.27 -14.04
N GLY A 125 3.75 -3.83 -13.92
CA GLY A 125 2.98 -3.87 -12.68
C GLY A 125 3.32 -5.11 -11.86
N ILE A 126 3.75 -4.94 -10.61
CA ILE A 126 4.11 -6.03 -9.70
C ILE A 126 3.17 -6.02 -8.50
N ALA A 127 2.48 -7.13 -8.25
CA ALA A 127 1.53 -7.32 -7.15
C ALA A 127 0.46 -6.20 -7.02
N ILE A 128 -0.06 -5.73 -8.15
CA ILE A 128 -1.05 -4.64 -8.20
C ILE A 128 -2.42 -5.12 -7.74
N GLY A 129 -3.02 -4.36 -6.85
CA GLY A 129 -4.44 -4.40 -6.49
C GLY A 129 -5.28 -3.64 -7.50
N VAL A 130 -6.35 -4.29 -7.95
CA VAL A 130 -7.27 -3.79 -8.98
C VAL A 130 -8.69 -4.08 -8.52
N ASP A 131 -9.53 -3.06 -8.54
CA ASP A 131 -10.98 -3.15 -8.32
C ASP A 131 -11.74 -3.08 -9.64
N PHE A 132 -13.00 -3.52 -9.62
CA PHE A 132 -13.91 -3.28 -10.73
C PHE A 132 -14.21 -1.78 -10.83
N LEU A 133 -13.89 -1.19 -11.99
CA LEU A 133 -14.26 0.18 -12.28
C LEU A 133 -15.68 0.20 -12.86
N HIS A 134 -16.64 0.76 -12.12
CA HIS A 134 -18.04 0.83 -12.54
C HIS A 134 -18.34 2.09 -13.34
N ARG A 135 -17.64 3.19 -13.07
CA ARG A 135 -17.88 4.45 -13.78
C ARG A 135 -17.22 4.46 -15.15
N LYS A 136 -17.92 5.04 -16.13
CA LYS A 136 -17.42 5.16 -17.52
C LYS A 136 -16.16 6.02 -17.62
N ASP A 137 -16.08 7.08 -16.82
CA ASP A 137 -14.92 7.98 -16.79
C ASP A 137 -13.69 7.28 -16.19
N ALA A 138 -13.84 6.50 -15.12
CA ALA A 138 -12.77 5.69 -14.55
C ALA A 138 -12.23 4.66 -15.57
N ARG A 139 -13.12 3.94 -16.27
CA ARG A 139 -12.72 3.02 -17.35
C ARG A 139 -11.97 3.73 -18.48
N MET A 140 -12.37 4.96 -18.81
CA MET A 140 -11.68 5.77 -19.82
C MET A 140 -10.29 6.20 -19.34
N VAL A 141 -10.14 6.61 -18.07
CA VAL A 141 -8.84 6.89 -17.46
C VAL A 141 -7.93 5.66 -17.51
N PHE A 142 -8.45 4.48 -17.15
CA PHE A 142 -7.71 3.23 -17.27
C PHE A 142 -7.25 2.97 -18.71
N ALA A 143 -8.17 2.99 -19.67
CA ALA A 143 -7.86 2.74 -21.07
C ALA A 143 -6.83 3.72 -21.64
N THR A 144 -6.84 4.97 -21.16
CA THR A 144 -5.99 6.06 -21.68
C THR A 144 -4.63 6.11 -21.00
N ASN A 145 -4.49 5.61 -19.77
CA ASN A 145 -3.29 5.82 -18.98
C ASN A 145 -2.63 4.53 -18.46
N HIS A 146 -3.42 3.51 -18.14
CA HIS A 146 -2.94 2.30 -17.47
C HIS A 146 -2.84 1.08 -18.40
N SER A 147 -3.60 1.06 -19.49
CA SER A 147 -3.63 -0.07 -20.44
C SER A 147 -2.28 -0.38 -21.10
N TYR A 148 -1.28 0.49 -20.96
CA TYR A 148 0.06 0.35 -21.54
C TYR A 148 1.06 -0.36 -20.63
N LEU A 149 0.67 -0.76 -19.42
CA LEU A 149 1.51 -1.64 -18.61
C LEU A 149 1.76 -2.92 -19.41
N SER A 150 3.03 -3.27 -19.55
CA SER A 150 3.46 -4.38 -20.41
C SER A 150 3.10 -5.73 -19.81
N ASP A 151 3.24 -5.85 -18.50
CA ASP A 151 2.96 -7.06 -17.73
C ASP A 151 2.31 -6.68 -16.40
N TRP A 152 1.45 -7.57 -15.92
CA TRP A 152 0.72 -7.44 -14.68
C TRP A 152 0.97 -8.67 -13.83
N THR A 153 1.46 -8.47 -12.62
CA THR A 153 1.25 -9.42 -11.54
C THR A 153 0.22 -8.82 -10.60
N THR A 154 -0.89 -9.50 -10.35
CA THR A 154 -1.92 -9.09 -9.41
C THR A 154 -1.83 -9.87 -8.11
N ARG A 155 -2.37 -9.30 -7.03
CA ARG A 155 -2.33 -9.91 -5.68
C ARG A 155 -3.46 -10.89 -5.36
N SER A 156 -4.39 -11.08 -6.29
CA SER A 156 -5.53 -12.00 -6.13
C SER A 156 -6.19 -12.35 -7.46
N GLU A 157 -6.99 -13.42 -7.47
CA GLU A 157 -7.85 -13.77 -8.61
C GLU A 157 -8.92 -12.69 -8.87
N PHE A 158 -9.46 -12.07 -7.82
CA PHE A 158 -10.39 -10.95 -7.96
C PHE A 158 -9.78 -9.79 -8.77
N CYS A 159 -8.53 -9.43 -8.48
CA CYS A 159 -7.83 -8.39 -9.23
C CYS A 159 -7.56 -8.81 -10.69
N ARG A 160 -7.30 -10.10 -10.94
CA ARG A 160 -7.18 -10.62 -12.31
C ARG A 160 -8.50 -10.52 -13.06
N GLU A 161 -9.62 -10.89 -12.44
CA GLU A 161 -10.96 -10.76 -13.03
C GLU A 161 -11.28 -9.31 -13.38
N ALA A 162 -10.95 -8.37 -12.49
CA ALA A 162 -11.13 -6.94 -12.75
C ALA A 162 -10.29 -6.45 -13.95
N LEU A 163 -9.04 -6.91 -14.11
CA LEU A 163 -8.22 -6.57 -15.29
C LEU A 163 -8.77 -7.16 -16.59
N LEU A 164 -9.31 -8.38 -16.54
CA LEU A 164 -9.96 -9.00 -17.71
C LEU A 164 -11.21 -8.23 -18.13
N ASP A 165 -12.01 -7.75 -17.17
CA ASP A 165 -13.15 -6.86 -17.42
C ASP A 165 -12.74 -5.49 -18.02
N LEU A 166 -11.51 -5.06 -17.76
CA LEU A 166 -10.90 -3.88 -18.38
C LEU A 166 -10.18 -4.19 -19.71
N HIS A 167 -10.36 -5.40 -20.24
CA HIS A 167 -9.81 -5.90 -21.51
C HIS A 167 -8.28 -6.02 -21.55
N VAL A 168 -7.61 -6.21 -20.42
CA VAL A 168 -6.19 -6.61 -20.42
C VAL A 168 -6.09 -8.06 -20.91
N GLU A 169 -5.17 -8.33 -21.83
CA GLU A 169 -4.98 -9.68 -22.37
C GLU A 169 -4.50 -10.65 -21.29
N GLU A 170 -5.16 -11.80 -21.16
CA GLU A 170 -4.90 -12.79 -20.11
C GLU A 170 -3.42 -13.21 -20.03
N LYS A 171 -2.75 -13.36 -21.18
CA LYS A 171 -1.34 -13.77 -21.25
C LYS A 171 -0.38 -12.77 -20.56
N ASN A 172 -0.81 -11.53 -20.36
CA ASN A 172 -0.02 -10.48 -19.70
C ASN A 172 -0.32 -10.41 -18.19
N ILE A 173 -1.23 -11.23 -17.66
CA ILE A 173 -1.65 -11.23 -16.27
C ILE A 173 -1.15 -12.49 -15.57
N LYS A 174 -0.52 -12.32 -14.42
CA LYS A 174 -0.17 -13.38 -13.48
C LYS A 174 -0.75 -13.07 -12.12
N VAL A 175 -1.15 -14.09 -11.37
CA VAL A 175 -1.61 -13.93 -9.98
C VAL A 175 -0.51 -14.41 -9.04
N ALA A 176 -0.23 -13.63 -8.02
CA ALA A 176 0.71 -13.95 -6.94
C ALA A 176 0.10 -13.57 -5.59
N ALA A 177 0.77 -13.97 -4.51
CA ALA A 177 0.43 -13.50 -3.17
C ALA A 177 0.75 -12.00 -3.04
N ASP A 178 0.00 -11.32 -2.18
CA ASP A 178 0.26 -9.94 -1.79
C ASP A 178 1.66 -9.80 -1.14
N LEU A 179 2.42 -8.75 -1.49
CA LEU A 179 3.80 -8.58 -1.04
C LEU A 179 3.91 -8.37 0.48
N ALA A 180 2.85 -7.91 1.14
CA ALA A 180 2.84 -7.72 2.58
C ALA A 180 3.04 -9.05 3.34
N TRP A 181 2.72 -10.20 2.73
CA TRP A 181 3.02 -11.53 3.29
C TRP A 181 4.51 -11.80 3.46
N LEU A 182 5.34 -11.08 2.71
CA LEU A 182 6.79 -11.18 2.75
C LEU A 182 7.42 -10.05 3.57
N CYS A 183 6.62 -9.15 4.14
CA CYS A 183 7.13 -8.09 4.99
C CYS A 183 7.89 -8.71 6.19
N PRO A 184 9.18 -8.38 6.38
CA PRO A 184 9.97 -8.96 7.46
C PRO A 184 9.35 -8.68 8.81
N VAL A 185 8.92 -9.75 9.50
CA VAL A 185 8.45 -9.64 10.88
C VAL A 185 9.66 -9.38 11.77
N ARG A 186 9.91 -8.12 12.11
CA ARG A 186 10.78 -7.80 13.25
C ARG A 186 10.10 -8.40 14.48
N ARG A 187 10.89 -9.07 15.34
CA ARG A 187 10.37 -9.56 16.63
C ARG A 187 9.56 -8.43 17.25
N PRO A 188 8.30 -8.68 17.66
CA PRO A 188 7.52 -7.62 18.26
C PRO A 188 8.36 -7.06 19.40
N GLN A 189 8.70 -5.76 19.32
CA GLN A 189 8.94 -5.04 20.56
C GLN A 189 7.71 -5.36 21.39
N GLN A 190 7.91 -5.99 22.55
CA GLN A 190 6.80 -6.24 23.45
C GLN A 190 6.09 -4.91 23.61
N VAL A 191 4.91 -4.78 22.99
CA VAL A 191 4.04 -3.65 23.26
C VAL A 191 3.87 -3.72 24.75
N LYS A 192 4.36 -2.70 25.46
CA LYS A 192 4.20 -2.59 26.91
C LYS A 192 2.72 -2.34 27.14
N THR A 193 1.90 -3.37 26.98
CA THR A 193 0.55 -3.38 27.52
C THR A 193 0.74 -3.39 29.02
N ASP A 194 0.16 -2.40 29.70
CA ASP A 194 0.11 -2.38 31.15
C ASP A 194 -0.32 -3.79 31.64
N PRO A 195 0.46 -4.48 32.49
CA PRO A 195 0.08 -5.79 33.00
C PRO A 195 -1.32 -5.81 33.62
N ASP A 196 -1.77 -4.69 34.18
CA ASP A 196 -3.12 -4.53 34.73
C ASP A 196 -4.19 -4.44 33.63
N SER A 197 -3.83 -4.00 32.42
CA SER A 197 -4.71 -4.06 31.24
C SER A 197 -5.08 -5.48 30.82
N ARG A 198 -4.45 -6.54 31.36
CA ARG A 198 -4.85 -7.94 31.10
C ARG A 198 -5.55 -8.61 32.27
N ARG A 199 -5.61 -7.96 33.44
CA ARG A 199 -6.34 -8.50 34.58
C ARG A 199 -7.84 -8.40 34.32
N ASP A 200 -8.56 -9.46 34.67
CA ASP A 200 -10.02 -9.61 34.66
C ASP A 200 -10.74 -9.84 33.31
N SER A 201 -10.04 -9.90 32.16
CA SER A 201 -10.65 -10.26 30.87
C SER A 201 -10.25 -11.66 30.38
N ARG A 202 -11.09 -12.27 29.54
CA ARG A 202 -10.80 -13.53 28.81
C ARG A 202 -9.80 -13.34 27.68
N GLY A 203 -9.60 -12.09 27.24
CA GLY A 203 -8.74 -11.76 26.12
C GLY A 203 -8.85 -10.30 25.73
N MET A 204 -8.29 -9.99 24.57
CA MET A 204 -8.28 -8.67 23.97
C MET A 204 -8.60 -8.80 22.49
N ILE A 205 -9.47 -7.93 21.98
CA ILE A 205 -9.77 -7.79 20.55
C ILE A 205 -9.13 -6.48 20.10
N ALA A 206 -8.23 -6.58 19.12
CA ALA A 206 -7.64 -5.42 18.47
C ALA A 206 -8.53 -4.99 17.30
N ILE A 207 -8.87 -3.71 17.23
CA ILE A 207 -9.78 -3.16 16.22
C ILE A 207 -9.12 -1.96 15.56
N ASN A 208 -9.05 -1.96 14.23
CA ASN A 208 -8.81 -0.74 13.47
C ASN A 208 -10.15 -0.21 12.94
N ILE A 209 -10.44 1.06 13.19
CA ILE A 209 -11.56 1.76 12.56
C ILE A 209 -10.97 2.73 11.55
N VAL A 210 -11.11 2.36 10.27
CA VAL A 210 -10.55 3.11 9.16
C VAL A 210 -11.18 4.51 9.10
N GLY A 211 -10.34 5.54 9.16
CA GLY A 211 -10.72 6.93 8.95
C GLY A 211 -10.78 7.22 7.45
N GLU A 212 -11.99 7.22 6.89
CA GLU A 212 -12.27 7.63 5.52
C GLU A 212 -13.49 8.58 5.50
N GLU A 213 -13.84 9.17 4.35
CA GLU A 213 -14.96 10.13 4.25
C GLU A 213 -16.29 9.57 4.81
N TRP A 214 -16.52 8.26 4.73
CA TRP A 214 -17.70 7.62 5.29
C TRP A 214 -17.63 7.40 6.81
N ALA A 215 -16.46 7.54 7.43
CA ALA A 215 -16.26 7.46 8.88
C ALA A 215 -16.70 8.74 9.61
N PHE A 216 -17.06 9.81 8.89
CA PHE A 216 -17.61 11.04 9.49
C PHE A 216 -19.11 10.95 9.83
N ASP A 217 -19.74 9.80 9.62
CA ASP A 217 -21.12 9.55 10.06
C ASP A 217 -21.17 9.28 11.59
N GLU A 218 -21.53 10.32 12.35
CA GLU A 218 -21.67 10.25 13.82
C GLU A 218 -22.62 9.15 14.29
N GLN A 219 -23.69 8.88 13.54
CA GLN A 219 -24.63 7.82 13.91
C GLN A 219 -23.93 6.46 13.81
N ARG A 220 -23.19 6.23 12.72
CA ARG A 220 -22.46 4.99 12.50
C ARG A 220 -21.35 4.77 13.52
N LEU A 221 -20.63 5.81 13.91
CA LEU A 221 -19.61 5.73 14.96
C LEU A 221 -20.25 5.37 16.31
N SER A 222 -21.37 6.00 16.66
CA SER A 222 -22.13 5.71 17.88
C SER A 222 -22.68 4.27 17.91
N GLU A 223 -23.21 3.79 16.78
CA GLU A 223 -23.67 2.41 16.63
C GLU A 223 -22.51 1.41 16.77
N THR A 224 -21.33 1.77 16.23
CA THR A 224 -20.12 0.96 16.34
C THR A 224 -19.64 0.90 17.79
N ALA A 225 -19.51 2.05 18.48
CA ALA A 225 -19.14 2.12 19.89
C ALA A 225 -20.08 1.23 20.74
N SER A 226 -21.39 1.40 20.57
CA SER A 226 -22.39 0.62 21.28
C SER A 226 -22.29 -0.89 21.00
N ALA A 227 -21.90 -1.28 19.79
CA ALA A 227 -21.67 -2.69 19.45
C ALA A 227 -20.41 -3.25 20.12
N LEU A 228 -19.35 -2.46 20.19
CA LEU A 228 -18.09 -2.84 20.85
C LEU A 228 -18.26 -2.96 22.37
N ASP A 229 -19.06 -2.09 22.99
CA ASP A 229 -19.43 -2.19 24.40
C ASP A 229 -20.13 -3.53 24.69
N ARG A 230 -21.14 -3.88 23.88
CA ARG A 230 -21.84 -5.18 24.01
C ARG A 230 -20.89 -6.36 23.85
N VAL A 231 -19.98 -6.32 22.88
CA VAL A 231 -18.97 -7.37 22.69
C VAL A 231 -18.05 -7.49 23.91
N SER A 232 -17.59 -6.35 24.44
CA SER A 232 -16.75 -6.29 25.64
C SER A 232 -17.43 -6.94 26.84
N GLU A 233 -18.69 -6.58 27.09
CA GLU A 233 -19.50 -7.09 28.20
C GLU A 233 -19.87 -8.58 28.03
N GLU A 234 -20.45 -8.95 26.89
CA GLU A 234 -20.96 -10.31 26.65
C GLU A 234 -19.84 -11.35 26.56
N MET A 235 -18.69 -10.97 25.97
CA MET A 235 -17.56 -11.89 25.77
C MET A 235 -16.51 -11.77 26.90
N ASN A 236 -16.64 -10.81 27.81
CA ASN A 236 -15.64 -10.45 28.81
C ASN A 236 -14.25 -10.24 28.18
N VAL A 237 -14.17 -9.41 27.14
CA VAL A 237 -12.93 -9.10 26.41
C VAL A 237 -12.64 -7.61 26.50
N LYS A 238 -11.37 -7.23 26.39
CA LYS A 238 -11.00 -5.81 26.27
C LYS A 238 -10.90 -5.42 24.81
N ILE A 239 -11.36 -4.23 24.47
CA ILE A 239 -11.20 -3.65 23.15
C ILE A 239 -9.94 -2.80 23.13
N MET A 240 -9.05 -3.04 22.18
CA MET A 240 -7.86 -2.25 21.93
C MET A 240 -7.97 -1.65 20.54
N PHE A 241 -7.95 -0.32 20.45
CA PHE A 241 -7.91 0.35 19.17
C PHE A 241 -6.48 0.38 18.64
N ILE A 242 -6.31 0.00 17.38
CA ILE A 242 -5.07 0.07 16.61
C ILE A 242 -5.31 0.93 15.37
N CYS A 243 -4.26 1.44 14.77
CA CYS A 243 -4.34 2.27 13.57
C CYS A 243 -3.46 1.65 12.47
N ASN A 244 -3.92 1.69 11.22
CA ASN A 244 -3.14 1.20 10.07
C ASN A 244 -2.35 2.33 9.38
N GLU A 245 -2.18 3.44 10.07
CA GLU A 245 -1.57 4.64 9.53
C GLU A 245 -0.80 5.40 10.63
N THR A 246 0.20 6.17 10.22
CA THR A 246 1.12 6.89 11.11
C THR A 246 0.83 8.39 11.19
N ARG A 247 -0.13 8.90 10.42
CA ARG A 247 -0.58 10.28 10.50
C ARG A 247 -1.55 10.39 11.67
N SER A 248 -1.90 11.62 12.05
CA SER A 248 -2.77 11.87 13.20
C SER A 248 -3.83 12.92 12.92
N ASP A 249 -3.96 13.34 11.66
CA ASP A 249 -4.95 14.35 11.28
C ASP A 249 -6.39 13.81 11.42
N PRO A 250 -7.39 14.71 11.54
CA PRO A 250 -8.78 14.30 11.76
C PRO A 250 -9.39 13.38 10.71
N ALA A 251 -8.76 13.28 9.54
CA ALA A 251 -9.20 12.45 8.43
C ALA A 251 -8.70 11.01 8.47
N TYR A 252 -7.94 10.59 9.50
CA TYR A 252 -7.29 9.28 9.54
C TYR A 252 -7.64 8.44 10.79
N ASP A 253 -7.24 7.17 10.76
CA ASP A 253 -7.64 6.10 11.69
C ASP A 253 -7.44 6.48 13.17
N HIS A 254 -6.35 7.18 13.51
CA HIS A 254 -6.11 7.56 14.90
C HIS A 254 -7.23 8.44 15.47
N HIS A 255 -7.66 9.43 14.70
CA HIS A 255 -8.72 10.34 15.12
C HIS A 255 -10.09 9.66 15.15
N THR A 256 -10.36 8.78 14.18
CA THR A 256 -11.62 8.01 14.17
C THR A 256 -11.69 7.06 15.36
N SER A 257 -10.58 6.39 15.67
CA SER A 257 -10.49 5.47 16.80
C SER A 257 -10.73 6.15 18.15
N THR A 258 -10.23 7.38 18.35
CA THR A 258 -10.47 8.14 19.60
C THR A 258 -11.91 8.63 19.76
N ARG A 259 -12.70 8.66 18.67
CA ARG A 259 -14.12 9.04 18.74
C ARG A 259 -15.04 7.86 19.06
N VAL A 260 -14.56 6.63 18.88
CA VAL A 260 -15.30 5.40 19.19
C VAL A 260 -14.91 4.84 20.55
N ALA A 261 -13.67 5.06 20.99
CA ALA A 261 -13.15 4.68 22.30
C ALA A 261 -13.77 5.49 23.45
#